data_AF-A0A2E2W6Z6-F1
#
_entry.id   AF-A0A2E2W6Z6-F1
#
_cell.length_a   1.000
_cell.length_b   1.000
_cell.length_c   1.000
_cell.angle_alpha   90.00
_cell.angle_beta   90.00
_cell.angle_gamma   90.00
#
_symmetry.space_group_name_H-M   'P 1'
#
loop_
_entity.id
_entity.type
_entity.pdbx_description
1 polymer ?
#
loop_
_entity_poly.entity_id
_entity_poly.type
_entity_poly.pdbx_seq_one_letter_code
_entity_poly.pdbx_strand_id
1 'polypeptide(L)'
;MNFNVSWAQTTYECGFEVAPQIPEMEWYCDSQFSKSTDHAYLDTFGPVVINIHFWRIVYDNGSAHTNHITENDVLLAISEINRELNQYNIFFKYRGFKDIPITEIYIPLKPAYLTSFINSYNGPLEVKKPDAFNMYVPYDYQESYGGSATMFGRMSQVKRENFYKSEILHELGHNLGLLHPFYAFQENAVETCEHVTRNPLDPYYNADTHGDRITDTAATNVLRAYNTNEFTCEYEGNDKDCEETDYDIFQNDVRNFMNYVPQDDLSCDKMFSIGQGIRMREALDIDCSSQYANAFTTVAALYEPYKGEYFLAGPSYPSIYTPYFQPGFDYEFVECCCNYPQPADYYDMSFSFNPLNVVKHIPDDETDYSSIYHPNHTAIVIEEVDLSLGYTYARKCYDNNNRNPKGGSVIRFNDGVFNANVTITPQDSTAINSPNLINNLDQGLYKIEKEYNDGSTQETVIYKEND
;
A
#
# COMPACT_ATOMS: atom_id res chain seq x y z
N MET A 1 -27.09 18.05 38.99
CA MET A 1 -25.89 17.67 38.21
C MET A 1 -26.36 16.76 37.11
N ASN A 2 -26.64 17.31 35.94
CA ASN A 2 -26.94 16.53 34.73
C ASN A 2 -25.78 16.77 33.78
N PHE A 3 -24.99 15.73 33.52
CA PHE A 3 -24.00 15.73 32.48
C PHE A 3 -24.72 15.55 31.16
N ASN A 4 -24.90 16.63 30.40
CA ASN A 4 -25.13 16.52 28.97
C ASN A 4 -23.79 16.19 28.33
N VAL A 5 -23.60 14.92 27.95
CA VAL A 5 -22.57 14.52 27.00
C VAL A 5 -23.13 14.87 25.63
N SER A 6 -22.64 15.96 25.03
CA SER A 6 -22.86 16.18 23.60
C SER A 6 -21.96 15.21 22.86
N TRP A 7 -22.55 14.22 22.20
CA TRP A 7 -21.87 13.48 21.15
C TRP A 7 -21.55 14.50 20.05
N ALA A 8 -20.26 14.81 19.89
CA ALA A 8 -19.80 15.55 18.73
C ALA A 8 -20.11 14.69 17.51
N GLN A 9 -20.99 15.17 16.63
CA GLN A 9 -21.20 14.58 15.32
C GLN A 9 -19.87 14.72 14.56
N THR A 10 -19.09 13.64 14.51
CA THR A 10 -18.00 13.48 13.56
C THR A 10 -18.65 13.34 12.18
N THR A 11 -18.71 14.44 11.44
CA THR A 11 -19.22 14.45 10.07
C THR A 11 -18.21 13.77 9.14
N TYR A 12 -18.56 12.59 8.64
CA TYR A 12 -17.81 11.77 7.68
C TYR A 12 -18.07 12.16 6.23
N GLU A 13 -18.28 13.45 5.95
CA GLU A 13 -18.66 13.90 4.61
C GLU A 13 -17.41 13.99 3.71
N CYS A 14 -17.45 13.32 2.55
CA CYS A 14 -16.43 13.45 1.51
C CYS A 14 -16.63 14.79 0.79
N GLY A 15 -15.51 15.48 0.52
CA GLY A 15 -15.50 16.82 -0.08
C GLY A 15 -15.81 16.88 -1.56
N PHE A 16 -16.52 15.90 -2.13
CA PHE A 16 -16.98 16.00 -3.51
C PHE A 16 -18.03 17.10 -3.60
N GLU A 17 -17.60 18.29 -4.06
CA GLU A 17 -18.52 19.36 -4.43
C GLU A 17 -19.45 18.80 -5.49
N VAL A 18 -20.73 18.71 -5.12
CA VAL A 18 -21.87 18.55 -6.02
C VAL A 18 -21.81 19.68 -7.04
N ALA A 19 -21.01 19.52 -8.09
CA ALA A 19 -21.09 20.36 -9.25
C ALA A 19 -22.41 19.97 -9.94
N PRO A 20 -23.34 20.91 -10.19
CA PRO A 20 -24.63 20.61 -10.82
C PRO A 20 -24.50 20.25 -12.32
N GLN A 21 -23.28 19.97 -12.79
CA GLN A 21 -22.99 19.43 -14.10
C GLN A 21 -21.87 18.41 -13.92
N ILE A 22 -22.22 17.14 -14.09
CA ILE A 22 -21.27 16.07 -14.37
C ILE A 22 -20.33 16.60 -15.47
N PRO A 23 -19.01 16.74 -15.22
CA PRO A 23 -18.10 17.21 -16.24
C PRO A 23 -18.24 16.33 -17.49
N GLU A 24 -18.19 16.90 -18.69
CA GLU A 24 -18.32 16.15 -19.96
C GLU A 24 -17.41 14.89 -20.00
N MET A 25 -16.28 14.94 -19.30
CA MET A 25 -15.34 13.84 -19.11
C MET A 25 -15.94 12.63 -18.38
N GLU A 26 -16.72 12.84 -17.32
CA GLU A 26 -17.32 11.74 -16.56
C GLU A 26 -18.44 11.06 -17.37
N TRP A 27 -19.24 11.82 -18.11
CA TRP A 27 -20.23 11.25 -19.02
C TRP A 27 -19.56 10.47 -20.17
N TYR A 28 -18.44 11.00 -20.69
CA TYR A 28 -17.64 10.30 -21.68
C TYR A 28 -17.13 8.96 -21.15
N CYS A 29 -16.51 8.92 -19.96
CA CYS A 29 -16.03 7.67 -19.36
C CYS A 29 -17.16 6.68 -19.14
N ASP A 30 -18.25 7.14 -18.54
CA ASP A 30 -19.36 6.28 -18.15
C ASP A 30 -20.05 5.63 -19.35
N SER A 31 -20.03 6.29 -20.52
CA SER A 31 -20.51 5.73 -21.78
C SER A 31 -19.65 4.56 -22.33
N GLN A 32 -18.44 4.38 -21.81
CA GLN A 32 -17.51 3.32 -22.23
C GLN A 32 -17.53 2.11 -21.28
N PHE A 33 -18.06 2.25 -20.07
CA PHE A 33 -18.14 1.18 -19.09
C PHE A 33 -19.15 0.11 -19.49
N SER A 34 -18.80 -1.16 -19.29
CA SER A 34 -19.66 -2.29 -19.68
C SER A 34 -20.91 -2.42 -18.82
N LYS A 35 -20.88 -1.84 -17.61
CA LYS A 35 -21.89 -2.01 -16.55
C LYS A 35 -22.03 -3.47 -16.09
N SER A 36 -21.04 -4.30 -16.38
CA SER A 36 -21.01 -5.71 -16.01
C SER A 36 -20.88 -5.88 -14.50
N THR A 37 -21.50 -6.94 -14.00
CA THR A 37 -21.38 -7.44 -12.62
C THR A 37 -20.96 -8.91 -12.60
N ASP A 38 -20.50 -9.43 -13.75
CA ASP A 38 -20.09 -10.82 -13.92
C ASP A 38 -18.63 -11.02 -13.49
N HIS A 39 -18.41 -11.88 -12.50
CA HIS A 39 -17.07 -12.27 -12.05
C HIS A 39 -16.21 -12.81 -13.20
N ALA A 40 -16.79 -13.57 -14.14
CA ALA A 40 -16.04 -14.09 -15.28
C ALA A 40 -15.56 -12.98 -16.23
N TYR A 41 -16.23 -11.83 -16.24
CA TYR A 41 -15.77 -10.64 -16.95
C TYR A 41 -14.62 -9.95 -16.21
N LEU A 42 -14.71 -9.85 -14.87
CA LEU A 42 -13.61 -9.35 -14.03
C LEU A 42 -12.32 -10.17 -14.26
N ASP A 43 -12.44 -11.49 -14.36
CA ASP A 43 -11.32 -12.41 -14.62
C ASP A 43 -10.62 -12.18 -15.97
N THR A 44 -11.21 -11.39 -16.88
CA THR A 44 -10.58 -11.04 -18.17
C THR A 44 -9.53 -9.93 -18.04
N PHE A 45 -9.54 -9.17 -16.93
CA PHE A 45 -8.57 -8.12 -16.68
C PHE A 45 -7.26 -8.70 -16.15
N GLY A 46 -6.16 -8.46 -16.86
CA GLY A 46 -4.82 -8.76 -16.35
C GLY A 46 -4.39 -7.83 -15.21
N PRO A 47 -3.35 -8.19 -14.44
CA PRO A 47 -2.87 -7.39 -13.32
C PRO A 47 -2.41 -6.00 -13.76
N VAL A 48 -2.79 -4.97 -12.99
CA VAL A 48 -2.24 -3.62 -13.10
C VAL A 48 -1.53 -3.26 -11.81
N VAL A 49 -0.37 -2.62 -11.92
CA VAL A 49 0.40 -2.17 -10.76
C VAL A 49 0.53 -0.66 -10.81
N ILE A 50 0.12 0.01 -9.74
CA ILE A 50 0.13 1.47 -9.61
C ILE A 50 1.11 1.84 -8.51
N ASN A 51 2.10 2.67 -8.83
CA ASN A 51 2.95 3.28 -7.81
C ASN A 51 2.12 4.20 -6.90
N ILE A 52 2.33 4.17 -5.59
CA ILE A 52 1.71 5.11 -4.64
C ILE A 52 2.75 5.71 -3.70
N HIS A 53 2.62 7.02 -3.46
CA HIS A 53 3.45 7.78 -2.55
C HIS A 53 2.57 8.56 -1.57
N PHE A 54 2.98 8.56 -0.30
CA PHE A 54 2.24 9.20 0.78
C PHE A 54 2.93 10.50 1.21
N TRP A 55 2.13 11.53 1.46
CA TRP A 55 2.59 12.86 1.82
C TRP A 55 1.95 13.29 3.14
N ARG A 56 2.73 13.45 4.19
CA ARG A 56 2.25 14.07 5.43
C ARG A 56 2.48 15.57 5.36
N ILE A 57 1.45 16.36 5.65
CA ILE A 57 1.63 17.81 5.76
C ILE A 57 2.08 18.15 7.18
N VAL A 58 3.16 18.93 7.30
CA VAL A 58 3.72 19.35 8.59
C VAL A 58 3.96 20.86 8.62
N TYR A 59 4.10 21.42 9.81
CA TYR A 59 4.50 22.81 9.99
C TYR A 59 5.92 23.01 9.48
N ASP A 60 6.17 24.15 8.83
CA ASP A 60 7.51 24.55 8.37
C ASP A 60 8.41 25.10 9.48
N ASN A 61 7.83 25.44 10.63
CA ASN A 61 8.51 26.08 11.75
C ASN A 61 9.12 25.08 12.77
N GLY A 62 9.05 23.77 12.49
CA GLY A 62 9.58 22.73 13.36
C GLY A 62 8.84 22.56 14.69
N SER A 63 7.63 23.12 14.82
CA SER A 63 6.81 22.93 16.03
C SER A 63 6.53 21.45 16.26
N ALA A 64 6.66 21.03 17.53
CA ALA A 64 6.37 19.67 17.94
C ALA A 64 4.92 19.30 17.62
N HIS A 65 4.74 18.08 17.13
CA HIS A 65 3.45 17.59 16.71
C HIS A 65 2.93 16.56 17.70
N THR A 66 1.66 16.68 18.09
CA THR A 66 0.98 15.68 18.91
C THR A 66 0.20 14.75 17.99
N ASN A 67 0.43 13.43 18.11
CA ASN A 67 -0.23 12.36 17.35
C ASN A 67 -0.01 12.45 15.84
N HIS A 68 1.13 11.95 15.35
CA HIS A 68 1.45 11.93 13.93
C HIS A 68 1.31 10.55 13.30
N ILE A 69 0.89 10.52 12.03
CA ILE A 69 1.09 9.33 11.19
C ILE A 69 2.59 9.09 11.01
N THR A 70 2.99 7.84 11.03
CA THR A 70 4.37 7.34 10.92
C THR A 70 4.53 6.51 9.64
N GLU A 71 5.76 6.09 9.32
CA GLU A 71 5.98 5.14 8.23
C GLU A 71 5.22 3.83 8.48
N ASN A 72 5.11 3.38 9.72
CA ASN A 72 4.36 2.16 10.08
C ASN A 72 2.87 2.31 9.76
N ASP A 73 2.31 3.49 10.01
CA ASP A 73 0.90 3.78 9.74
C ASP A 73 0.61 3.79 8.23
N VAL A 74 1.55 4.30 7.45
CA VAL A 74 1.48 4.25 5.98
C VAL A 74 1.64 2.83 5.46
N LEU A 75 2.49 2.02 6.10
CA LEU A 75 2.63 0.60 5.77
C LEU A 75 1.33 -0.17 6.08
N LEU A 76 0.63 0.16 7.16
CA LEU A 76 -0.71 -0.37 7.42
C LEU A 76 -1.70 0.05 6.33
N ALA A 77 -1.74 1.33 5.96
CA ALA A 77 -2.63 1.81 4.91
C ALA A 77 -2.39 1.10 3.56
N ILE A 78 -1.13 0.91 3.14
CA ILE A 78 -0.84 0.18 1.90
C ILE A 78 -1.14 -1.32 2.00
N SER A 79 -1.07 -1.89 3.21
CA SER A 79 -1.53 -3.26 3.47
C SER A 79 -3.02 -3.38 3.16
N GLU A 80 -3.84 -2.55 3.79
CA GLU A 80 -5.30 -2.54 3.62
C GLU A 80 -5.70 -2.27 2.16
N ILE A 81 -5.01 -1.33 1.49
CA ILE A 81 -5.24 -1.06 0.06
C ILE A 81 -5.07 -2.32 -0.80
N ASN A 82 -3.97 -3.06 -0.62
CA ASN A 82 -3.71 -4.24 -1.44
C ASN A 82 -4.64 -5.40 -1.05
N ARG A 83 -4.85 -5.66 0.25
CA ARG A 83 -5.77 -6.71 0.71
C ARG A 83 -7.17 -6.57 0.10
N GLU A 84 -7.66 -5.35 -0.01
CA GLU A 84 -8.97 -5.08 -0.59
C GLU A 84 -8.99 -5.08 -2.12
N LEU A 85 -7.94 -4.58 -2.78
CA LEU A 85 -7.94 -4.36 -4.24
C LEU A 85 -7.29 -5.48 -5.07
N ASN A 86 -6.48 -6.34 -4.46
CA ASN A 86 -5.80 -7.45 -5.12
C ASN A 86 -6.81 -8.40 -5.80
N GLN A 87 -7.98 -8.64 -5.18
CA GLN A 87 -9.06 -9.47 -5.73
C GLN A 87 -9.64 -8.93 -7.05
N TYR A 88 -9.42 -7.65 -7.35
CA TYR A 88 -9.81 -7.03 -8.62
C TYR A 88 -8.64 -6.93 -9.60
N ASN A 89 -7.53 -7.63 -9.33
CA ASN A 89 -6.28 -7.54 -10.09
C ASN A 89 -5.65 -6.12 -10.10
N ILE A 90 -5.93 -5.31 -9.08
CA ILE A 90 -5.37 -3.96 -8.92
C ILE A 90 -4.37 -3.98 -7.76
N PHE A 91 -3.10 -3.76 -8.08
CA PHE A 91 -2.00 -3.81 -7.12
C PHE A 91 -1.39 -2.43 -6.94
N PHE A 92 -1.01 -2.09 -5.71
CA PHE A 92 -0.32 -0.84 -5.41
C PHE A 92 1.11 -1.08 -4.93
N LYS A 93 2.09 -0.50 -5.61
CA LYS A 93 3.50 -0.50 -5.20
C LYS A 93 3.81 0.70 -4.33
N TYR A 94 4.21 0.46 -3.08
CA TYR A 94 4.68 1.52 -2.19
C TYR A 94 5.98 2.16 -2.71
N ARG A 95 5.98 3.49 -2.87
CA ARG A 95 7.13 4.30 -3.33
C ARG A 95 7.65 5.26 -2.27
N GLY A 96 7.20 5.15 -1.04
CA GLY A 96 7.71 5.93 0.09
C GLY A 96 6.69 6.89 0.70
N PHE A 97 7.18 7.55 1.75
CA PHE A 97 6.45 8.46 2.60
C PHE A 97 7.34 9.66 2.90
N LYS A 98 6.80 10.88 2.75
CA LYS A 98 7.58 12.11 2.92
C LYS A 98 6.75 13.25 3.50
N ASP A 99 7.44 14.13 4.22
CA ASP A 99 6.86 15.34 4.77
C ASP A 99 6.85 16.48 3.75
N ILE A 100 5.74 17.24 3.75
CA ILE A 100 5.61 18.54 3.09
C ILE A 100 5.55 19.61 4.19
N PRO A 101 6.68 20.31 4.47
CA PRO A 101 6.73 21.35 5.50
C PRO A 101 6.15 22.66 4.97
N ILE A 102 4.82 22.80 5.02
CA ILE A 102 4.10 24.01 4.60
C ILE A 102 2.95 24.28 5.57
N THR A 103 3.13 25.28 6.44
CA THR A 103 2.17 25.64 7.49
C THR A 103 0.80 26.02 6.94
N GLU A 104 0.74 26.67 5.77
CA GLU A 104 -0.51 27.15 5.14
C GLU A 104 -1.52 26.04 4.83
N ILE A 105 -1.02 24.83 4.53
CA ILE A 105 -1.85 23.68 4.13
C ILE A 105 -1.88 22.58 5.20
N TYR A 106 -1.39 22.87 6.42
CA TYR A 106 -1.42 21.93 7.53
C TYR A 106 -2.85 21.63 8.01
N ILE A 107 -3.66 22.68 8.12
CA ILE A 107 -5.11 22.61 8.34
C ILE A 107 -5.77 23.49 7.26
N PRO A 108 -5.90 22.97 6.02
CA PRO A 108 -6.48 23.73 4.93
C PRO A 108 -7.95 24.02 5.19
N LEU A 109 -8.49 25.08 4.57
CA LEU A 109 -9.88 25.48 4.75
C LEU A 109 -10.84 24.33 4.41
N LYS A 110 -10.65 23.74 3.23
CA LYS A 110 -11.40 22.60 2.69
C LYS A 110 -10.51 21.77 1.75
N PRO A 111 -10.88 20.53 1.40
CA PRO A 111 -10.06 19.68 0.55
C PRO A 111 -9.67 20.31 -0.81
N ALA A 112 -10.59 21.00 -1.48
CA ALA A 112 -10.32 21.67 -2.76
C ALA A 112 -9.20 22.73 -2.68
N TYR A 113 -8.99 23.33 -1.50
CA TYR A 113 -7.89 24.26 -1.27
C TYR A 113 -6.53 23.56 -1.37
N LEU A 114 -6.37 22.40 -0.71
CA LEU A 114 -5.13 21.62 -0.76
C LEU A 114 -4.82 21.19 -2.20
N THR A 115 -5.80 20.64 -2.91
CA THR A 115 -5.65 20.22 -4.31
C THR A 115 -5.17 21.39 -5.19
N SER A 116 -5.82 22.55 -5.05
CA SER A 116 -5.46 23.76 -5.81
C SER A 116 -4.05 24.25 -5.46
N PHE A 117 -3.68 24.23 -4.18
CA PHE A 117 -2.35 24.58 -3.72
C PHE A 117 -1.29 23.67 -4.32
N ILE A 118 -1.43 22.35 -4.18
CA ILE A 118 -0.47 21.36 -4.69
C ILE A 118 -0.30 21.48 -6.22
N ASN A 119 -1.40 21.66 -6.95
CA ASN A 119 -1.36 21.77 -8.41
C ASN A 119 -0.69 23.06 -8.90
N SER A 120 -0.81 24.15 -8.15
CA SER A 120 -0.21 25.45 -8.49
C SER A 120 1.16 25.70 -7.87
N TYR A 121 1.62 24.80 -6.98
CA TYR A 121 2.89 24.95 -6.28
C TYR A 121 4.09 24.90 -7.24
N ASN A 122 4.85 25.99 -7.27
CA ASN A 122 6.07 26.16 -8.08
C ASN A 122 7.31 26.45 -7.21
N GLY A 123 7.25 26.12 -5.92
CA GLY A 123 8.37 26.31 -4.99
C GLY A 123 9.43 25.19 -5.12
N PRO A 124 10.50 25.27 -4.31
CA PRO A 124 11.63 24.33 -4.38
C PRO A 124 11.34 22.97 -3.74
N LEU A 125 10.25 22.83 -2.97
CA LEU A 125 9.88 21.57 -2.35
C LEU A 125 9.27 20.62 -3.38
N GLU A 126 9.60 19.35 -3.25
CA GLU A 126 8.87 18.30 -3.95
C GLU A 126 7.55 18.05 -3.20
N VAL A 127 6.42 18.34 -3.86
CA VAL A 127 5.07 18.20 -3.28
C VAL A 127 4.20 17.20 -4.05
N LYS A 128 4.75 16.55 -5.07
CA LYS A 128 4.08 15.54 -5.90
C LYS A 128 5.10 14.60 -6.53
N LYS A 129 4.72 13.32 -6.67
CA LYS A 129 5.42 12.33 -7.50
C LYS A 129 4.66 12.17 -8.82
N PRO A 130 5.24 12.61 -9.95
CA PRO A 130 4.54 12.56 -11.24
C PRO A 130 4.31 11.12 -11.73
N ASP A 131 5.09 10.16 -11.24
CA ASP A 131 5.09 8.73 -11.56
C ASP A 131 4.42 7.87 -10.47
N ALA A 132 3.57 8.46 -9.63
CA ALA A 132 2.81 7.75 -8.61
C ALA A 132 1.42 8.35 -8.38
N PHE A 133 0.52 7.55 -7.84
CA PHE A 133 -0.63 8.02 -7.09
C PHE A 133 -0.15 8.77 -5.84
N ASN A 134 -0.72 9.96 -5.57
CA ASN A 134 -0.31 10.82 -4.46
C ASN A 134 -1.42 10.85 -3.41
N MET A 135 -1.15 10.27 -2.24
CA MET A 135 -2.05 10.30 -1.08
C MET A 135 -1.56 11.35 -0.08
N TYR A 136 -2.37 12.39 0.16
CA TYR A 136 -2.03 13.48 1.07
C TYR A 136 -2.74 13.34 2.40
N VAL A 137 -2.03 13.62 3.48
CA VAL A 137 -2.55 13.54 4.85
C VAL A 137 -2.35 14.88 5.55
N PRO A 138 -3.30 15.82 5.41
CA PRO A 138 -3.34 17.00 6.27
C PRO A 138 -3.68 16.59 7.72
N TYR A 139 -3.39 17.48 8.67
CA TYR A 139 -3.71 17.21 10.07
C TYR A 139 -5.22 17.18 10.30
N ASP A 140 -5.93 18.15 9.73
CA ASP A 140 -7.38 18.30 9.80
C ASP A 140 -7.85 19.26 8.68
N TYR A 141 -9.15 19.49 8.57
CA TYR A 141 -9.74 20.55 7.75
C TYR A 141 -10.43 21.58 8.66
N GLN A 142 -10.50 22.86 8.24
CA GLN A 142 -11.28 23.85 9.01
C GLN A 142 -12.79 23.60 8.87
N GLU A 143 -13.19 23.09 7.71
CA GLU A 143 -14.53 22.56 7.46
C GLU A 143 -14.60 21.05 7.74
N SER A 144 -15.82 20.57 7.89
CA SER A 144 -16.16 19.26 8.46
C SER A 144 -16.04 18.09 7.47
N TYR A 145 -14.86 17.89 6.86
CA TYR A 145 -14.61 16.83 5.85
C TYR A 145 -13.79 15.65 6.38
N GLY A 146 -14.05 14.45 5.84
CA GLY A 146 -13.26 13.23 6.07
C GLY A 146 -12.06 13.07 5.12
N GLY A 147 -12.27 13.44 3.86
CA GLY A 147 -11.32 13.28 2.77
C GLY A 147 -11.86 13.86 1.47
N SER A 148 -11.10 13.70 0.40
CA SER A 148 -11.52 14.02 -0.96
C SER A 148 -10.60 13.35 -1.98
N ALA A 149 -11.20 12.97 -3.09
CA ALA A 149 -10.53 12.46 -4.27
C ALA A 149 -10.73 13.36 -5.48
N THR A 150 -9.80 13.22 -6.43
CA THR A 150 -10.01 13.69 -7.80
C THR A 150 -10.57 12.54 -8.64
N MET A 151 -11.82 12.66 -9.12
CA MET A 151 -12.45 11.63 -9.97
C MET A 151 -11.59 11.34 -11.20
N PHE A 152 -11.34 10.05 -11.46
CA PHE A 152 -10.39 9.58 -12.49
C PHE A 152 -8.97 10.14 -12.35
N GLY A 153 -8.62 10.76 -11.23
CA GLY A 153 -7.32 11.38 -10.98
C GLY A 153 -6.42 10.52 -10.10
N ARG A 154 -5.17 10.95 -9.92
CA ARG A 154 -4.16 10.26 -9.10
C ARG A 154 -3.86 10.94 -7.78
N MET A 155 -4.82 11.71 -7.29
CA MET A 155 -4.67 12.50 -6.07
C MET A 155 -5.87 12.26 -5.18
N SER A 156 -5.55 11.85 -3.95
CA SER A 156 -6.51 11.80 -2.85
C SER A 156 -5.92 12.37 -1.59
N GLN A 157 -6.80 12.75 -0.69
CA GLN A 157 -6.45 13.32 0.59
C GLN A 157 -7.42 12.83 1.66
N VAL A 158 -6.88 12.44 2.80
CA VAL A 158 -7.64 12.00 3.97
C VAL A 158 -7.06 12.67 5.19
N LYS A 159 -7.88 13.28 6.04
CA LYS A 159 -7.35 13.89 7.27
C LYS A 159 -6.79 12.82 8.18
N ARG A 160 -5.78 13.20 8.97
CA ARG A 160 -5.04 12.31 9.88
C ARG A 160 -5.92 11.36 10.71
N GLU A 161 -7.02 11.84 11.28
CA GLU A 161 -7.89 11.00 12.14
C GLU A 161 -8.66 9.91 11.39
N ASN A 162 -8.83 10.06 10.08
CA ASN A 162 -9.51 9.08 9.22
C ASN A 162 -8.52 8.24 8.40
N PHE A 163 -7.22 8.49 8.53
CA PHE A 163 -6.20 7.78 7.76
C PHE A 163 -6.15 6.28 8.07
N TYR A 164 -6.54 5.87 9.28
CA TYR A 164 -6.55 4.45 9.70
C TYR A 164 -7.87 3.74 9.42
N LYS A 165 -8.76 4.39 8.69
CA LYS A 165 -10.13 3.95 8.49
C LYS A 165 -10.41 3.74 7.00
N SER A 166 -11.63 3.34 6.72
CA SER A 166 -12.15 3.03 5.38
C SER A 166 -12.08 4.20 4.40
N GLU A 167 -11.86 5.44 4.89
CA GLU A 167 -11.77 6.64 4.06
C GLU A 167 -10.68 6.56 3.00
N ILE A 168 -9.53 5.92 3.25
CA ILE A 168 -8.51 5.77 2.20
C ILE A 168 -9.06 5.01 0.99
N LEU A 169 -9.74 3.90 1.24
CA LEU A 169 -10.34 3.06 0.20
C LEU A 169 -11.53 3.77 -0.45
N HIS A 170 -12.35 4.49 0.32
CA HIS A 170 -13.43 5.33 -0.19
C HIS A 170 -12.91 6.36 -1.20
N GLU A 171 -11.90 7.14 -0.83
CA GLU A 171 -11.35 8.17 -1.71
C GLU A 171 -10.62 7.54 -2.91
N LEU A 172 -9.91 6.42 -2.73
CA LEU A 172 -9.35 5.66 -3.86
C LEU A 172 -10.44 5.16 -4.82
N GLY A 173 -11.59 4.73 -4.31
CA GLY A 173 -12.74 4.34 -5.13
C GLY A 173 -13.17 5.46 -6.08
N HIS A 174 -13.29 6.69 -5.59
CA HIS A 174 -13.56 7.86 -6.44
C HIS A 174 -12.48 8.11 -7.49
N ASN A 175 -11.19 7.98 -7.15
CA ASN A 175 -10.13 8.10 -8.15
C ASN A 175 -10.22 7.04 -9.24
N LEU A 176 -10.79 5.90 -8.91
CA LEU A 176 -11.02 4.76 -9.80
C LEU A 176 -12.44 4.77 -10.41
N GLY A 177 -13.14 5.91 -10.34
CA GLY A 177 -14.37 6.13 -11.09
C GLY A 177 -15.65 5.71 -10.38
N LEU A 178 -15.60 5.37 -9.09
CA LEU A 178 -16.78 5.05 -8.30
C LEU A 178 -17.48 6.32 -7.82
N LEU A 179 -18.80 6.27 -7.78
CA LEU A 179 -19.65 7.30 -7.20
C LEU A 179 -20.21 6.80 -5.86
N HIS A 180 -20.79 7.71 -5.08
CA HIS A 180 -21.58 7.30 -3.92
C HIS A 180 -22.86 6.58 -4.39
N PRO A 181 -23.26 5.45 -3.79
CA PRO A 181 -24.50 4.74 -4.15
C PRO A 181 -25.75 5.62 -4.07
N PHE A 182 -25.76 6.57 -3.13
CA PHE A 182 -26.82 7.54 -2.95
C PHE A 182 -26.70 8.80 -3.83
N TYR A 183 -25.88 8.80 -4.89
CA TYR A 183 -25.70 9.99 -5.75
C TYR A 183 -27.01 10.49 -6.37
N ALA A 184 -27.96 9.58 -6.61
CA ALA A 184 -29.32 9.87 -7.09
C ALA A 184 -30.31 10.29 -5.99
N PHE A 185 -29.91 10.31 -4.71
CA PHE A 185 -30.74 10.75 -3.60
C PHE A 185 -30.82 12.28 -3.57
N GLN A 186 -31.43 12.89 -4.58
CA GLN A 186 -31.97 14.24 -4.45
C GLN A 186 -33.46 14.14 -4.18
N GLU A 187 -33.86 14.58 -2.98
CA GLU A 187 -35.21 14.48 -2.39
C GLU A 187 -36.38 15.00 -3.26
N ASN A 188 -36.15 15.52 -4.47
CA ASN A 188 -37.20 16.08 -5.34
C ASN A 188 -36.97 15.91 -6.86
N ALA A 189 -36.02 15.09 -7.30
CA ALA A 189 -35.73 14.94 -8.73
C ALA A 189 -36.16 13.55 -9.24
N VAL A 190 -37.44 13.45 -9.63
CA VAL A 190 -38.00 12.24 -10.30
C VAL A 190 -37.15 11.83 -11.50
N GLU A 191 -36.51 12.79 -12.19
CA GLU A 191 -35.66 12.54 -13.37
C GLU A 191 -34.26 12.01 -13.04
N THR A 192 -33.80 12.08 -11.78
CA THR A 192 -32.47 11.59 -11.38
C THR A 192 -32.53 10.49 -10.34
N CYS A 193 -33.73 10.09 -9.93
CA CYS A 193 -33.98 9.03 -8.97
C CYS A 193 -33.59 7.66 -9.53
N GLU A 194 -32.88 6.87 -8.72
CA GLU A 194 -32.63 5.47 -9.01
C GLU A 194 -33.76 4.62 -8.44
N HIS A 195 -34.29 3.71 -9.25
CA HIS A 195 -35.36 2.81 -8.83
C HIS A 195 -34.80 1.55 -8.17
N VAL A 196 -35.57 0.94 -7.27
CA VAL A 196 -35.14 -0.25 -6.51
C VAL A 196 -34.86 -1.46 -7.41
N THR A 197 -35.61 -1.63 -8.51
CA THR A 197 -35.51 -2.82 -9.36
C THR A 197 -34.10 -3.04 -9.94
N ARG A 198 -33.58 -4.26 -9.77
CA ARG A 198 -32.28 -4.72 -10.32
C ARG A 198 -32.41 -5.66 -11.51
N ASN A 199 -33.63 -5.79 -12.04
CA ASN A 199 -33.90 -6.64 -13.19
C ASN A 199 -33.81 -5.81 -14.49
N PRO A 200 -32.83 -6.06 -15.38
CA PRO A 200 -32.69 -5.29 -16.63
C PRO A 200 -33.87 -5.42 -17.60
N LEU A 201 -34.79 -6.36 -17.37
CA LEU A 201 -36.02 -6.52 -18.17
C LEU A 201 -37.21 -5.75 -17.58
N ASP A 202 -37.07 -5.15 -16.40
CA ASP A 202 -38.08 -4.30 -15.80
C ASP A 202 -38.16 -2.96 -16.55
N PRO A 203 -39.35 -2.49 -16.96
CA PRO A 203 -39.47 -1.18 -17.63
C PRO A 203 -38.99 0.01 -16.78
N TYR A 204 -38.86 -0.17 -15.46
CA TYR A 204 -38.37 0.85 -14.53
C TYR A 204 -36.88 0.68 -14.18
N TYR A 205 -36.18 -0.30 -14.77
CA TYR A 205 -34.75 -0.47 -14.52
C TYR A 205 -33.93 0.74 -15.01
N ASN A 206 -33.13 1.30 -14.11
CA ASN A 206 -32.23 2.41 -14.42
C ASN A 206 -30.92 2.42 -13.61
N ALA A 207 -30.58 1.31 -12.92
CA ALA A 207 -29.38 1.19 -12.08
C ALA A 207 -28.06 1.35 -12.86
N ASP A 208 -28.08 1.25 -14.19
CA ASP A 208 -26.91 1.45 -15.06
C ASP A 208 -26.67 2.92 -15.46
N THR A 209 -27.65 3.79 -15.21
CA THR A 209 -27.68 5.19 -15.66
C THR A 209 -27.93 6.17 -14.52
N HIS A 210 -28.53 5.72 -13.42
CA HIS A 210 -28.84 6.48 -12.21
C HIS A 210 -28.07 5.93 -11.01
N GLY A 211 -28.11 6.64 -9.88
CA GLY A 211 -27.36 6.27 -8.67
C GLY A 211 -25.85 6.39 -8.89
N ASP A 212 -25.11 5.40 -8.40
CA ASP A 212 -23.70 5.22 -8.70
C ASP A 212 -23.42 4.56 -10.06
N ARG A 213 -24.48 4.15 -10.76
CA ARG A 213 -24.47 3.49 -12.07
C ARG A 213 -23.84 2.10 -12.04
N ILE A 214 -24.10 1.36 -10.97
CA ILE A 214 -23.59 0.01 -10.74
C ILE A 214 -24.76 -0.90 -10.39
N THR A 215 -24.97 -1.95 -11.18
CA THR A 215 -26.18 -2.79 -11.07
C THR A 215 -26.22 -3.65 -9.80
N ASP A 216 -25.07 -4.01 -9.24
CA ASP A 216 -24.98 -4.89 -8.05
C ASP A 216 -24.84 -4.14 -6.73
N THR A 217 -24.99 -2.82 -6.72
CA THR A 217 -25.22 -2.00 -5.53
C THR A 217 -26.72 -1.69 -5.45
N ALA A 218 -27.31 -1.69 -4.24
CA ALA A 218 -28.73 -1.37 -4.07
C ALA A 218 -29.01 0.13 -4.20
N ALA A 219 -30.21 0.48 -4.65
CA ALA A 219 -30.66 1.86 -4.69
C ALA A 219 -30.85 2.27 -3.23
N THR A 220 -30.30 3.42 -2.85
CA THR A 220 -30.21 3.76 -1.44
C THR A 220 -30.35 5.26 -1.20
N ASN A 221 -30.87 5.56 -0.02
CA ASN A 221 -30.71 6.86 0.60
C ASN A 221 -29.26 7.04 1.13
N VAL A 222 -28.99 8.19 1.74
CA VAL A 222 -27.72 8.37 2.46
C VAL A 222 -27.70 7.47 3.70
N LEU A 223 -26.87 6.42 3.67
CA LEU A 223 -26.64 5.54 4.81
C LEU A 223 -25.70 6.19 5.84
N ARG A 224 -26.12 6.18 7.10
CA ARG A 224 -25.43 6.77 8.26
C ARG A 224 -25.67 5.91 9.50
N ALA A 225 -24.93 6.18 10.58
CA ALA A 225 -25.04 5.43 11.84
C ALA A 225 -26.46 5.42 12.46
N TYR A 226 -27.34 6.36 12.12
CA TYR A 226 -28.70 6.41 12.69
C TYR A 226 -29.75 5.57 11.93
N ASN A 227 -29.46 5.11 10.72
CA ASN A 227 -30.36 4.28 9.91
C ASN A 227 -29.75 2.92 9.56
N THR A 228 -28.68 2.54 10.25
CA THR A 228 -27.99 1.26 10.10
C THR A 228 -27.68 0.67 11.46
N ASN A 229 -27.70 -0.65 11.55
CA ASN A 229 -27.33 -1.37 12.75
C ASN A 229 -25.83 -1.63 12.80
N GLU A 230 -25.16 -1.16 13.85
CA GLU A 230 -23.70 -1.28 14.01
C GLU A 230 -23.16 -2.71 14.13
N PHE A 231 -23.99 -3.65 14.59
CA PHE A 231 -23.59 -5.02 14.86
C PHE A 231 -23.97 -6.00 13.76
N THR A 232 -25.13 -5.78 13.13
CA THR A 232 -25.63 -6.66 12.06
C THR A 232 -25.36 -6.12 10.66
N CYS A 233 -25.01 -4.84 10.55
CA CYS A 233 -24.90 -4.11 9.29
C CYS A 233 -26.17 -4.16 8.45
N GLU A 234 -27.32 -4.16 9.10
CA GLU A 234 -28.61 -4.10 8.42
C GLU A 234 -29.11 -2.66 8.35
N TYR A 235 -29.81 -2.33 7.29
CA TYR A 235 -30.55 -1.08 7.18
C TYR A 235 -31.79 -1.15 8.08
N GLU A 236 -32.00 -0.12 8.90
CA GLU A 236 -33.14 -0.01 9.84
C GLU A 236 -34.09 1.14 9.48
N GLY A 237 -33.83 1.83 8.36
CA GLY A 237 -34.68 2.90 7.88
C GLY A 237 -35.93 2.42 7.16
N ASN A 238 -36.76 3.38 6.76
CA ASN A 238 -38.03 3.16 6.07
C ASN A 238 -38.19 4.10 4.86
N ASP A 239 -37.07 4.52 4.29
CA ASP A 239 -37.06 5.39 3.11
C ASP A 239 -37.45 4.60 1.86
N LYS A 240 -37.91 5.34 0.86
CA LYS A 240 -38.46 4.83 -0.39
C LYS A 240 -37.79 5.53 -1.56
N ASP A 241 -37.80 4.88 -2.72
CA ASP A 241 -37.52 5.55 -3.98
C ASP A 241 -38.66 6.49 -4.40
N CYS A 242 -38.48 7.17 -5.53
CA CYS A 242 -39.46 8.09 -6.10
C CYS A 242 -40.74 7.42 -6.64
N GLU A 243 -40.79 6.09 -6.71
CA GLU A 243 -41.99 5.32 -7.04
C GLU A 243 -42.73 4.85 -5.78
N GLU A 244 -42.32 5.34 -4.60
CA GLU A 244 -42.81 4.94 -3.28
C GLU A 244 -42.53 3.46 -2.94
N THR A 245 -41.55 2.85 -3.62
CA THR A 245 -41.05 1.49 -3.36
C THR A 245 -40.04 1.55 -2.22
N ASP A 246 -40.21 0.69 -1.21
CA ASP A 246 -39.26 0.62 -0.10
C ASP A 246 -37.88 0.18 -0.63
N TYR A 247 -36.80 0.79 -0.15
CA TYR A 247 -35.45 0.38 -0.58
C TYR A 247 -35.11 -1.05 -0.11
N ASP A 248 -34.63 -1.87 -1.04
CA ASP A 248 -34.12 -3.23 -0.77
C ASP A 248 -32.61 -3.19 -0.45
N ILE A 249 -32.25 -2.65 0.73
CA ILE A 249 -30.85 -2.48 1.16
C ILE A 249 -30.41 -3.69 1.99
N PHE A 250 -29.32 -4.35 1.58
CA PHE A 250 -28.77 -5.52 2.24
C PHE A 250 -27.47 -5.22 3.00
N GLN A 251 -26.97 -6.20 3.75
CA GLN A 251 -25.75 -6.02 4.55
C GLN A 251 -24.54 -5.61 3.72
N ASN A 252 -24.40 -6.13 2.50
CA ASN A 252 -23.28 -5.77 1.62
C ASN A 252 -23.35 -4.30 1.17
N ASP A 253 -24.56 -3.74 1.02
CA ASP A 253 -24.74 -2.33 0.66
C ASP A 253 -24.34 -1.43 1.83
N VAL A 254 -24.74 -1.77 3.06
CA VAL A 254 -24.32 -1.04 4.28
C VAL A 254 -22.80 -1.07 4.45
N ARG A 255 -22.17 -2.22 4.12
CA ARG A 255 -20.72 -2.43 4.19
C ARG A 255 -19.96 -1.78 3.02
N ASN A 256 -20.63 -1.19 2.05
CA ASN A 256 -19.98 -0.62 0.88
C ASN A 256 -19.01 0.51 1.27
N PHE A 257 -17.76 0.45 0.79
CA PHE A 257 -16.77 1.51 1.02
C PHE A 257 -17.28 2.89 0.57
N MET A 258 -18.12 2.95 -0.47
CA MET A 258 -18.64 4.19 -1.04
C MET A 258 -19.84 4.77 -0.26
N ASN A 259 -20.23 4.18 0.88
CA ASN A 259 -21.25 4.74 1.78
C ASN A 259 -20.64 5.52 2.95
N TYR A 260 -21.44 6.41 3.56
CA TYR A 260 -21.05 7.25 4.70
C TYR A 260 -21.27 6.61 6.08
N VAL A 261 -21.45 5.29 6.14
CA VAL A 261 -21.54 4.60 7.43
C VAL A 261 -20.15 4.61 8.09
N PRO A 262 -19.99 5.20 9.28
CA PRO A 262 -18.69 5.25 9.97
C PRO A 262 -18.14 3.86 10.26
N GLN A 263 -16.83 3.64 10.06
CA GLN A 263 -16.20 2.35 10.40
C GLN A 263 -16.04 2.17 11.92
N ASP A 264 -15.85 3.25 12.68
CA ASP A 264 -15.74 3.18 14.15
C ASP A 264 -17.04 2.69 14.82
N ASP A 265 -18.17 2.86 14.10
CA ASP A 265 -19.51 2.51 14.53
C ASP A 265 -20.02 1.23 13.85
N LEU A 266 -19.16 0.40 13.25
CA LEU A 266 -19.59 -0.89 12.70
C LEU A 266 -18.59 -1.99 13.08
N SER A 267 -19.09 -3.11 13.63
CA SER A 267 -18.28 -4.32 13.76
C SER A 267 -18.16 -5.12 12.45
N CYS A 268 -18.35 -4.46 11.30
CA CYS A 268 -18.45 -5.11 10.00
C CYS A 268 -17.32 -4.66 9.09
N ASP A 269 -16.68 -5.63 8.45
CA ASP A 269 -15.66 -5.37 7.46
C ASP A 269 -16.30 -4.71 6.23
N LYS A 270 -15.76 -3.59 5.75
CA LYS A 270 -16.25 -2.94 4.54
C LYS A 270 -15.77 -3.67 3.28
N MET A 271 -16.43 -3.44 2.16
CA MET A 271 -16.09 -4.06 0.87
C MET A 271 -16.56 -3.24 -0.33
N PHE A 272 -16.00 -3.55 -1.49
CA PHE A 272 -16.56 -3.17 -2.79
C PHE A 272 -17.39 -4.33 -3.36
N SER A 273 -18.34 -4.03 -4.25
CA SER A 273 -19.04 -5.04 -5.05
C SER A 273 -18.19 -5.50 -6.25
N ILE A 274 -18.60 -6.58 -6.92
CA ILE A 274 -17.93 -7.04 -8.15
C ILE A 274 -18.07 -6.00 -9.27
N GLY A 275 -19.25 -5.39 -9.42
CA GLY A 275 -19.49 -4.31 -10.37
C GLY A 275 -18.63 -3.08 -10.10
N GLN A 276 -18.39 -2.74 -8.83
CA GLN A 276 -17.43 -1.70 -8.45
C GLN A 276 -16.00 -2.09 -8.85
N GLY A 277 -15.57 -3.33 -8.57
CA GLY A 277 -14.29 -3.88 -9.02
C GLY A 277 -14.08 -3.76 -10.53
N ILE A 278 -15.07 -4.17 -11.31
CA ILE A 278 -15.07 -4.08 -12.77
C ILE A 278 -14.96 -2.61 -13.22
N ARG A 279 -15.76 -1.71 -12.63
CA ARG A 279 -15.73 -0.29 -12.97
C ARG A 279 -14.37 0.34 -12.68
N MET A 280 -13.73 -0.02 -11.56
CA MET A 280 -12.37 0.42 -11.25
C MET A 280 -11.37 -0.05 -12.31
N ARG A 281 -11.50 -1.29 -12.78
CA ARG A 281 -10.65 -1.85 -13.85
C ARG A 281 -10.85 -1.14 -15.18
N GLU A 282 -12.08 -0.91 -15.58
CA GLU A 282 -12.39 -0.18 -16.80
C GLU A 282 -11.91 1.27 -16.74
N ALA A 283 -12.04 1.93 -15.58
CA ALA A 283 -11.54 3.29 -15.38
C ALA A 283 -10.02 3.40 -15.59
N LEU A 284 -9.26 2.39 -15.15
CA LEU A 284 -7.82 2.29 -15.36
C LEU A 284 -7.44 1.96 -16.81
N ASP A 285 -8.18 1.07 -17.46
CA ASP A 285 -7.92 0.68 -18.86
C ASP A 285 -8.28 1.81 -19.84
N ILE A 286 -9.35 2.55 -19.57
CA ILE A 286 -9.78 3.70 -20.40
C ILE A 286 -8.92 4.93 -20.13
N ASP A 287 -8.49 5.16 -18.87
CA ASP A 287 -7.69 6.32 -18.41
C ASP A 287 -8.17 7.65 -19.02
N CYS A 288 -9.47 7.96 -18.89
CA CYS A 288 -10.09 9.10 -19.57
C CYS A 288 -9.42 10.45 -19.30
N SER A 289 -8.87 10.62 -18.11
CA SER A 289 -8.19 11.84 -17.67
C SER A 289 -6.72 11.87 -18.11
N SER A 290 -6.24 10.77 -18.73
CA SER A 290 -4.85 10.51 -19.12
C SER A 290 -3.86 10.77 -17.97
N GLN A 291 -4.27 10.42 -16.75
CA GLN A 291 -3.46 10.64 -15.56
C GLN A 291 -2.67 9.39 -15.19
N TYR A 292 -3.20 8.19 -15.40
CA TYR A 292 -2.63 6.95 -14.85
C TYR A 292 -1.40 6.42 -15.59
N ALA A 293 -1.26 6.71 -16.89
CA ALA A 293 -0.16 6.23 -17.72
C ALA A 293 1.24 6.33 -17.08
N ASN A 294 1.54 7.43 -16.37
CA ASN A 294 2.84 7.64 -15.73
C ASN A 294 2.99 6.96 -14.36
N ALA A 295 1.88 6.64 -13.68
CA ALA A 295 1.90 5.98 -12.38
C ALA A 295 1.88 4.46 -12.48
N PHE A 296 1.49 3.91 -13.64
CA PHE A 296 1.62 2.48 -13.87
C PHE A 296 3.07 2.03 -13.82
N THR A 297 3.25 0.86 -13.23
CA THR A 297 4.50 0.12 -13.21
C THR A 297 4.25 -1.34 -13.60
N THR A 298 5.28 -2.16 -13.49
CA THR A 298 5.21 -3.57 -13.89
C THR A 298 4.99 -4.47 -12.68
N VAL A 299 4.44 -5.66 -12.91
CA VAL A 299 4.39 -6.74 -11.89
C VAL A 299 5.76 -6.99 -11.27
N ALA A 300 6.85 -6.90 -12.06
CA ALA A 300 8.21 -7.06 -11.57
C ALA A 300 8.57 -6.08 -10.43
N ALA A 301 7.95 -4.90 -10.36
CA ALA A 301 8.21 -3.93 -9.31
C ALA A 301 7.71 -4.39 -7.93
N LEU A 302 6.66 -5.21 -7.87
CA LEU A 302 6.16 -5.79 -6.60
C LEU A 302 7.23 -6.67 -5.94
N TYR A 303 8.06 -7.32 -6.76
CA TYR A 303 9.15 -8.20 -6.36
C TYR A 303 10.46 -7.47 -5.98
N GLU A 304 10.44 -6.14 -5.92
CA GLU A 304 11.55 -5.34 -5.42
C GLU A 304 11.31 -4.89 -3.97
N PRO A 305 12.33 -4.89 -3.10
CA PRO A 305 12.18 -4.36 -1.75
C PRO A 305 11.82 -2.87 -1.80
N TYR A 306 10.99 -2.41 -0.87
CA TYR A 306 10.71 -0.98 -0.73
C TYR A 306 11.80 -0.25 0.07
N LYS A 307 12.56 -1.01 0.87
CA LYS A 307 13.61 -0.49 1.75
C LYS A 307 14.72 -1.52 1.92
N GLY A 308 15.95 -1.03 2.04
CA GLY A 308 17.15 -1.85 2.15
C GLY A 308 17.61 -2.38 0.80
N GLU A 309 18.68 -3.18 0.85
CA GLU A 309 19.42 -3.62 -0.33
C GLU A 309 19.85 -5.07 -0.17
N TYR A 310 20.10 -5.77 -1.29
CA TYR A 310 20.64 -7.13 -1.24
C TYR A 310 22.15 -7.09 -1.00
N PHE A 311 22.56 -7.68 0.11
CA PHE A 311 23.98 -7.86 0.39
C PHE A 311 24.66 -8.67 -0.73
N LEU A 312 25.80 -8.17 -1.24
CA LEU A 312 26.60 -8.85 -2.26
C LEU A 312 27.78 -9.60 -1.62
N ALA A 313 28.63 -8.89 -0.89
CA ALA A 313 29.76 -9.40 -0.11
C ALA A 313 30.20 -8.33 0.91
N GLY A 314 31.04 -8.69 1.89
CA GLY A 314 31.54 -7.76 2.92
C GLY A 314 31.31 -8.24 4.37
N PRO A 315 31.75 -7.50 5.40
CA PRO A 315 31.55 -7.89 6.79
C PRO A 315 30.09 -7.88 7.25
N SER A 316 29.72 -8.81 8.14
CA SER A 316 28.38 -8.85 8.76
C SER A 316 28.19 -7.71 9.78
N TYR A 317 27.06 -7.03 9.97
CA TYR A 317 25.99 -6.49 9.12
C TYR A 317 25.51 -5.24 9.92
N PRO A 318 25.43 -4.02 9.37
CA PRO A 318 24.44 -3.06 9.83
C PRO A 318 23.05 -3.45 9.30
N SER A 319 21.99 -3.20 10.08
CA SER A 319 20.59 -3.55 9.75
C SER A 319 20.05 -2.92 8.44
N ILE A 320 20.81 -2.00 7.84
CA ILE A 320 20.47 -1.24 6.64
C ILE A 320 20.39 -2.09 5.35
N TYR A 321 20.98 -3.30 5.33
CA TYR A 321 21.01 -4.19 4.16
C TYR A 321 19.95 -5.30 4.20
N THR A 322 18.86 -5.11 4.96
CA THR A 322 17.76 -6.09 4.95
C THR A 322 16.76 -5.67 3.87
N PRO A 323 16.54 -6.47 2.81
CA PRO A 323 15.62 -6.13 1.74
C PRO A 323 14.18 -6.34 2.22
N TYR A 324 13.57 -5.28 2.76
CA TYR A 324 12.20 -5.30 3.27
C TYR A 324 11.18 -5.14 2.14
N PHE A 325 10.11 -5.92 2.23
CA PHE A 325 8.98 -5.94 1.30
C PHE A 325 7.76 -5.32 1.96
N GLN A 326 6.89 -4.72 1.15
CA GLN A 326 5.70 -4.04 1.68
C GLN A 326 4.66 -5.08 2.14
N PRO A 327 3.84 -4.76 3.15
CA PRO A 327 2.73 -5.61 3.58
C PRO A 327 1.56 -5.59 2.55
N GLY A 328 0.54 -6.40 2.80
CA GLY A 328 -0.67 -6.53 1.97
C GLY A 328 -0.59 -7.58 0.87
N PHE A 329 0.28 -8.59 1.06
CA PHE A 329 0.48 -9.70 0.15
C PHE A 329 0.80 -10.97 0.92
N ASP A 330 0.25 -12.10 0.50
CA ASP A 330 0.68 -13.42 0.91
C ASP A 330 2.00 -13.78 0.21
N TYR A 331 3.09 -13.76 0.98
CA TYR A 331 4.43 -14.12 0.49
C TYR A 331 4.81 -15.54 0.88
N GLU A 332 5.23 -16.34 -0.10
CA GLU A 332 6.03 -17.53 0.16
C GLU A 332 7.47 -17.34 -0.31
N PHE A 333 8.41 -17.66 0.57
CA PHE A 333 9.83 -17.74 0.24
C PHE A 333 10.22 -19.22 0.15
N VAL A 334 10.32 -19.73 -1.07
CA VAL A 334 10.63 -21.12 -1.35
C VAL A 334 12.12 -21.32 -1.55
N GLU A 335 12.67 -22.44 -1.11
CA GLU A 335 14.08 -22.77 -1.32
C GLU A 335 14.45 -22.69 -2.80
N CYS A 336 15.49 -21.94 -3.12
CA CYS A 336 16.08 -21.90 -4.45
C CYS A 336 17.58 -22.19 -4.37
N CYS A 337 18.15 -22.62 -5.48
CA CYS A 337 19.58 -22.87 -5.58
C CYS A 337 20.16 -22.33 -6.88
N CYS A 338 21.47 -22.07 -6.88
CA CYS A 338 22.41 -21.76 -7.97
C CYS A 338 23.29 -20.55 -7.58
N ASN A 339 24.22 -20.13 -8.43
CA ASN A 339 25.06 -18.97 -8.12
C ASN A 339 24.34 -17.63 -8.40
N TYR A 340 23.39 -17.26 -7.53
CA TYR A 340 22.65 -15.99 -7.58
C TYR A 340 23.03 -15.09 -6.39
N PRO A 341 24.25 -14.51 -6.36
CA PRO A 341 24.71 -13.65 -5.26
C PRO A 341 23.94 -12.33 -5.13
N GLN A 342 23.11 -12.03 -6.13
CA GLN A 342 22.04 -11.04 -6.13
C GLN A 342 20.78 -11.73 -6.65
N PRO A 343 19.59 -11.20 -6.33
CA PRO A 343 18.35 -11.74 -6.88
C PRO A 343 18.42 -11.85 -8.39
N ALA A 344 17.94 -12.97 -8.92
CA ALA A 344 17.74 -13.15 -10.35
C ALA A 344 16.92 -11.99 -10.94
N ASP A 345 17.10 -11.70 -12.23
CA ASP A 345 16.17 -10.81 -12.93
C ASP A 345 14.74 -11.38 -12.82
N TYR A 346 13.71 -10.52 -12.82
CA TYR A 346 12.34 -11.00 -12.71
C TYR A 346 11.97 -11.99 -13.83
N TYR A 347 12.46 -11.76 -15.04
CA TYR A 347 12.18 -12.60 -16.19
C TYR A 347 13.13 -13.81 -16.32
N ASP A 348 14.14 -13.92 -15.45
CA ASP A 348 15.01 -15.10 -15.40
C ASP A 348 14.31 -16.24 -14.64
N MET A 349 13.86 -17.24 -15.40
CA MET A 349 13.26 -18.47 -14.87
C MET A 349 14.21 -19.68 -14.93
N SER A 350 15.51 -19.46 -15.14
CA SER A 350 16.49 -20.55 -15.32
C SER A 350 17.02 -21.12 -14.01
N PHE A 351 16.75 -20.48 -12.88
CA PHE A 351 17.11 -21.00 -11.56
C PHE A 351 16.27 -22.21 -11.16
N SER A 352 16.83 -23.05 -10.29
CA SER A 352 16.10 -24.19 -9.73
C SER A 352 15.51 -23.80 -8.38
N PHE A 353 14.28 -24.24 -8.11
CA PHE A 353 13.61 -24.04 -6.83
C PHE A 353 12.77 -25.25 -6.46
N ASN A 354 12.51 -25.41 -5.16
CA ASN A 354 11.68 -26.47 -4.63
C ASN A 354 10.36 -25.88 -4.09
N PRO A 355 9.25 -25.94 -4.85
CA PRO A 355 7.98 -25.36 -4.42
C PRO A 355 7.39 -26.03 -3.18
N LEU A 356 7.87 -27.23 -2.80
CA LEU A 356 7.40 -27.94 -1.61
C LEU A 356 8.18 -27.55 -0.34
N ASN A 357 9.27 -26.77 -0.47
CA ASN A 357 10.08 -26.33 0.66
C ASN A 357 9.93 -24.82 0.86
N VAL A 358 8.82 -24.43 1.50
CA VAL A 358 8.58 -23.05 1.95
C VAL A 358 9.45 -22.80 3.17
N VAL A 359 10.50 -22.00 3.00
CA VAL A 359 11.42 -21.60 4.08
C VAL A 359 10.74 -20.59 5.01
N LYS A 360 9.87 -19.74 4.45
CA LYS A 360 9.11 -18.74 5.19
C LYS A 360 7.82 -18.39 4.46
N HIS A 361 6.73 -18.33 5.21
CA HIS A 361 5.45 -17.81 4.77
C HIS A 361 5.13 -16.56 5.58
N ILE A 362 4.62 -15.53 4.94
CA ILE A 362 4.20 -14.27 5.58
C ILE A 362 2.80 -13.94 5.05
N PRO A 363 1.79 -13.91 5.92
CA PRO A 363 0.43 -13.65 5.48
C PRO A 363 0.22 -12.18 5.08
N ASP A 364 -0.80 -11.93 4.27
CA ASP A 364 -1.22 -10.60 3.84
C ASP A 364 -1.56 -9.62 5.00
N ASP A 365 -1.96 -10.17 6.15
CA ASP A 365 -2.35 -9.47 7.38
C ASP A 365 -1.23 -9.32 8.42
N GLU A 366 0.04 -9.61 8.08
CA GLU A 366 1.19 -9.43 8.96
C GLU A 366 1.29 -7.98 9.49
N THR A 367 1.58 -7.83 10.78
CA THR A 367 1.67 -6.53 11.47
C THR A 367 3.09 -6.20 11.96
N ASP A 368 3.98 -7.20 12.05
CA ASP A 368 5.41 -6.97 12.23
C ASP A 368 6.08 -6.79 10.86
N TYR A 369 6.07 -5.56 10.35
CA TYR A 369 6.68 -5.26 9.04
C TYR A 369 8.20 -5.49 8.98
N SER A 370 8.87 -5.63 10.14
CA SER A 370 10.28 -6.03 10.17
C SER A 370 10.48 -7.52 9.90
N SER A 371 9.41 -8.32 9.96
CA SER A 371 9.40 -9.70 9.54
C SER A 371 9.37 -9.83 8.01
N ILE A 372 8.92 -8.81 7.26
CA ILE A 372 8.70 -8.92 5.81
C ILE A 372 9.98 -8.62 5.04
N TYR A 373 10.84 -9.62 4.93
CA TYR A 373 12.11 -9.53 4.18
C TYR A 373 12.37 -10.80 3.40
N HIS A 374 13.13 -10.67 2.31
CA HIS A 374 13.56 -11.78 1.48
C HIS A 374 14.74 -12.54 2.11
N PRO A 375 14.55 -13.80 2.56
CA PRO A 375 15.64 -14.61 3.11
C PRO A 375 16.70 -14.93 2.05
N ASN A 376 17.88 -15.34 2.50
CA ASN A 376 18.90 -15.88 1.60
C ASN A 376 18.56 -17.35 1.26
N HIS A 377 18.99 -17.80 0.09
CA HIS A 377 18.70 -19.13 -0.49
C HIS A 377 17.22 -19.36 -0.80
N THR A 378 16.49 -18.30 -1.11
CA THR A 378 15.06 -18.39 -1.44
C THR A 378 14.71 -17.63 -2.71
N ALA A 379 13.60 -18.02 -3.32
CA ALA A 379 12.89 -17.28 -4.35
C ALA A 379 11.53 -16.84 -3.80
N ILE A 380 10.95 -15.79 -4.37
CA ILE A 380 9.73 -15.14 -3.89
C ILE A 380 8.54 -15.63 -4.72
N VAL A 381 7.44 -15.93 -4.04
CA VAL A 381 6.09 -16.08 -4.60
C VAL A 381 5.21 -15.02 -3.93
N ILE A 382 4.35 -14.37 -4.73
CA ILE A 382 3.29 -13.48 -4.26
C ILE A 382 1.98 -14.11 -4.74
N GLU A 383 1.18 -14.66 -3.81
CA GLU A 383 0.06 -15.54 -4.18
C GLU A 383 -1.00 -14.82 -5.02
N GLU A 384 -1.34 -13.58 -4.68
CA GLU A 384 -2.38 -12.81 -5.39
C GLU A 384 -1.94 -12.47 -6.82
N VAL A 385 -0.64 -12.25 -7.03
CA VAL A 385 -0.08 -12.04 -8.37
C VAL A 385 -0.17 -13.34 -9.18
N ASP A 386 0.21 -14.47 -8.60
CA ASP A 386 0.16 -15.77 -9.28
C ASP A 386 -1.28 -16.18 -9.61
N LEU A 387 -2.23 -15.91 -8.72
CA LEU A 387 -3.67 -16.05 -8.97
C LEU A 387 -4.11 -15.17 -10.16
N SER A 388 -3.73 -13.88 -10.17
CA SER A 388 -4.09 -12.95 -11.26
C SER A 388 -3.51 -13.35 -12.63
N LEU A 389 -2.36 -14.03 -12.64
CA LEU A 389 -1.70 -14.49 -13.86
C LEU A 389 -2.16 -15.89 -14.29
N GLY A 390 -2.87 -16.61 -13.42
CA GLY A 390 -3.34 -17.98 -13.66
C GLY A 390 -2.24 -19.03 -13.66
N TYR A 391 -1.09 -18.75 -13.05
CA TYR A 391 0.02 -19.69 -12.90
C TYR A 391 0.92 -19.32 -11.73
N THR A 392 1.55 -20.32 -11.12
CA THR A 392 2.53 -20.12 -10.04
C THR A 392 3.94 -20.11 -10.59
N TYR A 393 4.71 -19.05 -10.36
CA TYR A 393 6.16 -19.12 -10.51
C TYR A 393 6.87 -18.34 -9.43
N ALA A 394 7.76 -19.04 -8.72
CA ALA A 394 8.79 -18.38 -7.95
C ALA A 394 9.63 -17.45 -8.84
N ARG A 395 10.01 -16.29 -8.32
CA ARG A 395 10.79 -15.24 -9.00
C ARG A 395 11.96 -14.82 -8.11
N LYS A 396 12.92 -14.11 -8.71
CA LYS A 396 13.97 -13.40 -7.96
C LYS A 396 14.83 -14.29 -7.04
N CYS A 397 15.16 -15.54 -7.40
CA CYS A 397 16.02 -16.37 -6.56
C CYS A 397 17.28 -15.61 -6.08
N TYR A 398 17.49 -15.59 -4.77
CA TYR A 398 18.62 -14.96 -4.10
C TYR A 398 19.38 -16.04 -3.32
N ASP A 399 20.49 -16.51 -3.88
CA ASP A 399 21.35 -17.56 -3.32
C ASP A 399 22.78 -17.03 -3.18
N ASN A 400 23.01 -16.28 -2.10
CA ASN A 400 24.29 -15.64 -1.85
C ASN A 400 25.15 -16.39 -0.83
N ASN A 401 26.20 -17.03 -1.34
CA ASN A 401 27.22 -17.74 -0.54
C ASN A 401 28.41 -16.85 -0.12
N ASN A 402 28.50 -15.60 -0.61
CA ASN A 402 29.64 -14.69 -0.41
C ASN A 402 29.61 -13.94 0.93
N ARG A 403 29.01 -14.52 1.98
CA ARG A 403 28.98 -13.92 3.33
C ARG A 403 30.31 -14.05 4.08
N ASN A 404 31.14 -15.01 3.68
CA ASN A 404 32.38 -15.30 4.38
C ASN A 404 33.57 -14.52 3.76
N PRO A 405 34.51 -14.03 4.58
CA PRO A 405 35.81 -13.56 4.11
C PRO A 405 36.45 -14.55 3.13
N LYS A 406 36.96 -14.03 2.01
CA LYS A 406 37.71 -14.82 1.02
C LYS A 406 39.15 -15.12 1.48
N GLY A 407 39.62 -14.37 2.48
CA GLY A 407 40.95 -14.45 3.04
C GLY A 407 41.17 -13.35 4.05
N GLY A 408 42.42 -13.08 4.39
CA GLY A 408 42.76 -12.00 5.31
C GLY A 408 44.17 -12.13 5.87
N SER A 409 44.42 -11.47 6.99
CA SER A 409 45.68 -11.51 7.70
C SER A 409 45.47 -11.52 9.21
N VAL A 410 46.35 -12.22 9.93
CA VAL A 410 46.49 -12.08 11.39
C VAL A 410 47.80 -11.36 11.66
N ILE A 411 47.69 -10.16 12.24
CA ILE A 411 48.81 -9.27 12.53
C ILE A 411 49.07 -9.30 14.03
N ARG A 412 50.19 -9.88 14.45
CA ARG A 412 50.64 -9.87 15.85
C ARG A 412 51.51 -8.64 16.10
N PHE A 413 51.23 -7.89 17.16
CA PHE A 413 52.10 -6.81 17.63
C PHE A 413 53.13 -7.39 18.60
N ASN A 414 54.40 -7.43 18.18
CA ASN A 414 55.44 -8.21 18.85
C ASN A 414 55.81 -7.68 20.24
N ASP A 415 55.55 -6.40 20.50
CA ASP A 415 55.77 -5.73 21.78
C ASP A 415 54.47 -5.38 22.52
N GLY A 416 53.32 -5.86 22.00
CA GLY A 416 52.01 -5.60 22.61
C GLY A 416 51.52 -4.15 22.45
N VAL A 417 52.11 -3.36 21.55
CA VAL A 417 51.71 -1.97 21.30
C VAL A 417 51.37 -1.77 19.82
N PHE A 418 50.37 -0.92 19.53
CA PHE A 418 50.05 -0.54 18.15
C PHE A 418 51.17 0.26 17.50
N ASN A 419 52.01 -0.44 16.72
CA ASN A 419 53.12 0.16 15.98
C ASN A 419 53.48 -0.71 14.75
N ALA A 420 54.63 -0.43 14.12
CA ALA A 420 55.10 -1.15 12.95
C ALA A 420 55.88 -2.45 13.27
N ASN A 421 56.12 -2.76 14.55
CA ASN A 421 56.81 -3.97 14.99
C ASN A 421 55.82 -5.14 15.03
N VAL A 422 55.47 -5.64 13.84
CA VAL A 422 54.42 -6.65 13.67
C VAL A 422 54.91 -7.87 12.92
N THR A 423 54.22 -9.00 13.15
CA THR A 423 54.30 -10.19 12.31
C THR A 423 52.95 -10.39 11.63
N ILE A 424 52.94 -10.37 10.30
CA ILE A 424 51.73 -10.53 9.48
C ILE A 424 51.67 -11.97 8.97
N THR A 425 50.59 -12.68 9.26
CA THR A 425 50.33 -14.04 8.79
C THR A 425 49.13 -14.04 7.86
N PRO A 426 49.31 -14.16 6.54
CA PRO A 426 48.21 -14.29 5.59
C PRO A 426 47.35 -15.53 5.89
N GLN A 427 46.04 -15.40 5.70
CA GLN A 427 45.05 -16.46 5.88
C GLN A 427 44.26 -16.66 4.60
N ASP A 428 44.02 -17.91 4.22
CA ASP A 428 43.04 -18.24 3.18
C ASP A 428 41.61 -18.24 3.75
N SER A 429 40.61 -18.42 2.89
CA SER A 429 39.20 -18.44 3.30
C SER A 429 38.90 -19.52 4.36
N THR A 430 39.58 -20.67 4.36
CA THR A 430 39.31 -21.71 5.35
C THR A 430 39.85 -21.31 6.72
N ALA A 431 41.08 -20.79 6.76
CA ALA A 431 41.75 -20.46 7.99
C ALA A 431 41.18 -19.21 8.66
N ILE A 432 40.86 -18.16 7.88
CA ILE A 432 40.29 -16.91 8.41
C ILE A 432 38.86 -17.08 8.97
N ASN A 433 38.12 -18.07 8.44
CA ASN A 433 36.76 -18.38 8.87
C ASN A 433 36.69 -19.50 9.91
N SER A 434 37.84 -20.02 10.35
CA SER A 434 37.87 -21.06 11.36
C SER A 434 37.25 -20.56 12.67
N PRO A 435 36.27 -21.28 13.26
CA PRO A 435 35.71 -20.91 14.56
C PRO A 435 36.77 -20.98 15.68
N ASN A 436 37.87 -21.70 15.44
CA ASN A 436 38.99 -21.83 16.37
C ASN A 436 40.14 -20.86 16.08
N LEU A 437 39.99 -19.91 15.13
CA LEU A 437 41.05 -18.98 14.76
C LEU A 437 41.63 -18.26 16.00
N ILE A 438 40.77 -17.62 16.80
CA ILE A 438 41.18 -16.87 18.00
C ILE A 438 41.70 -17.82 19.08
N ASN A 439 41.06 -18.97 19.27
CA ASN A 439 41.45 -19.97 20.26
C ASN A 439 42.86 -20.52 20.01
N ASN A 440 43.28 -20.59 18.75
CA ASN A 440 44.59 -21.09 18.35
C ASN A 440 45.71 -20.04 18.39
N LEU A 441 45.41 -18.76 18.63
CA LEU A 441 46.45 -17.72 18.78
C LEU A 441 47.18 -17.86 20.13
N ASP A 442 48.48 -17.60 20.17
CA ASP A 442 49.21 -17.46 21.43
C ASP A 442 48.80 -16.17 22.17
N GLN A 443 49.22 -16.02 23.43
CA GLN A 443 49.06 -14.77 24.19
C GLN A 443 49.68 -13.57 23.42
N GLY A 444 48.95 -12.46 23.36
CA GLY A 444 49.44 -11.23 22.72
C GLY A 444 48.34 -10.29 22.21
N LEU A 445 48.78 -9.17 21.64
CA LEU A 445 47.91 -8.22 20.93
C LEU A 445 47.91 -8.55 19.43
N TYR A 446 46.72 -8.65 18.85
CA TYR A 446 46.51 -8.97 17.44
C TYR A 446 45.55 -7.99 16.78
N LYS A 447 45.75 -7.77 15.48
CA LYS A 447 44.74 -7.25 14.55
C LYS A 447 44.43 -8.35 13.53
N ILE A 448 43.18 -8.77 13.46
CA ILE A 448 42.69 -9.69 12.43
C ILE A 448 42.07 -8.83 11.34
N GLU A 449 42.63 -8.89 10.14
CA GLU A 449 42.07 -8.29 8.95
C GLU A 449 41.37 -9.38 8.14
N LYS A 450 40.12 -9.16 7.79
CA LYS A 450 39.33 -10.02 6.90
C LYS A 450 39.13 -9.30 5.59
N GLU A 451 39.36 -9.98 4.48
CA GLU A 451 39.13 -9.48 3.14
C GLU A 451 37.93 -10.19 2.50
N TYR A 452 37.11 -9.45 1.77
CA TYR A 452 35.88 -9.95 1.16
C TYR A 452 35.93 -9.87 -0.37
N ASN A 453 34.96 -10.52 -1.03
CA ASN A 453 34.89 -10.59 -2.49
C ASN A 453 34.61 -9.23 -3.17
N ASP A 454 33.97 -8.30 -2.46
CA ASP A 454 33.74 -6.91 -2.89
C ASP A 454 34.98 -6.00 -2.72
N GLY A 455 36.06 -6.51 -2.12
CA GLY A 455 37.26 -5.73 -1.81
C GLY A 455 37.18 -4.96 -0.50
N SER A 456 36.07 -5.03 0.24
CA SER A 456 35.99 -4.47 1.59
C SER A 456 36.88 -5.26 2.55
N THR A 457 37.28 -4.58 3.63
CA THR A 457 38.05 -5.19 4.72
C THR A 457 37.36 -4.96 6.07
N GLN A 458 37.51 -5.92 6.97
CA GLN A 458 37.09 -5.80 8.36
C GLN A 458 38.27 -6.02 9.27
N GLU A 459 38.51 -5.08 10.18
CA GLU A 459 39.57 -5.18 11.16
C GLU A 459 38.97 -5.49 12.54
N THR A 460 39.55 -6.44 13.26
CA THR A 460 39.20 -6.74 14.65
C THR A 460 40.47 -6.75 15.47
N VAL A 461 40.52 -5.94 16.51
CA VAL A 461 41.62 -5.95 17.48
C VAL A 461 41.26 -6.92 18.59
N ILE A 462 42.21 -7.77 18.96
CA ILE A 462 42.06 -8.73 20.05
C ILE A 462 43.30 -8.66 20.93
N TYR A 463 43.08 -8.51 22.24
CA TYR A 463 44.11 -8.77 23.24
C TYR A 463 43.79 -10.11 23.90
N LYS A 464 44.66 -11.10 23.71
CA LYS A 464 44.49 -12.44 24.28
C LYS A 464 45.37 -12.57 25.53
N GLU A 465 44.72 -12.67 26.67
CA GLU A 465 45.34 -12.97 27.97
C GLU A 465 45.37 -14.49 28.22
N ASN A 466 46.17 -14.95 29.19
CA ASN A 466 46.11 -16.36 29.61
C ASN A 466 44.84 -16.57 30.45
N ASP A 467 44.08 -17.61 30.12
CA ASP A 467 43.13 -18.23 31.06
C ASP A 467 43.89 -18.98 32.17
#